data_AF-A0A9D1SL53-F1
#
_entry.id   AF-A0A9D1SL53-F1
#
_cell.length_a   1.000
_cell.length_b   1.000
_cell.length_c   1.000
_cell.angle_alpha   90.00
_cell.angle_beta   90.00
_cell.angle_gamma   90.00
#
_symmetry.space_group_name_H-M   'P 1'
#
loop_
_entity.id
_entity.type
_entity.pdbx_description
1 polymer ?
#
loop_
_entity_poly.entity_id
_entity_poly.type
_entity_poly.pdbx_seq_one_letter_code
_entity_poly.pdbx_strand_id
1 'polypeptide(L)'
;MILVRGDFATGLIDLCAPTLAGIKVGSIFLYLVRSGEDIHKLVAFWDAELQRKGIRVALIKERADGGLVYVFRPEMLAAVLQCKDINCFLGKYGFAQCGNINKCVNHLRCRFCEADKFPHEIGVFLGYPLADVQGFINNKGRNFTLCGTWKVYGDRSVAEKIFERYTKCVQIYRRRFASGIDVLQLTVAT
;
A
#
# COMPACT_ATOMS: atom_id res chain seq x y z
N MET A 1 -13.67 -23.30 13.36
CA MET A 1 -13.88 -21.87 13.00
C MET A 1 -13.14 -21.63 11.69
N ILE A 2 -13.82 -21.88 10.56
CA ILE A 2 -13.22 -21.82 9.22
C ILE A 2 -13.19 -20.34 8.83
N LEU A 3 -12.06 -19.67 9.03
CA LEU A 3 -11.84 -18.34 8.48
C LEU A 3 -11.91 -18.49 6.95
N VAL A 4 -12.82 -17.75 6.32
CA VAL A 4 -12.99 -17.73 4.86
C VAL A 4 -11.70 -17.20 4.25
N ARG A 5 -10.81 -18.11 3.83
CA ARG A 5 -9.52 -17.84 3.18
C ARG A 5 -9.66 -17.13 1.82
N GLY A 6 -10.89 -16.88 1.34
CA GLY A 6 -11.16 -16.52 -0.05
C GLY A 6 -11.19 -15.04 -0.40
N ASP A 7 -11.47 -14.11 0.53
CA ASP A 7 -11.68 -12.69 0.14
C ASP A 7 -10.51 -11.79 0.49
N PHE A 8 -10.13 -11.74 1.76
CA PHE A 8 -9.02 -10.91 2.20
C PHE A 8 -7.71 -11.37 1.56
N ALA A 9 -7.48 -12.68 1.47
CA ALA A 9 -6.33 -13.25 0.78
C ALA A 9 -6.31 -12.88 -0.71
N THR A 10 -7.46 -12.90 -1.38
CA THR A 10 -7.59 -12.48 -2.77
C THR A 10 -7.25 -10.99 -2.91
N GLY A 11 -7.71 -10.13 -1.99
CA GLY A 11 -7.29 -8.73 -1.93
C GLY A 11 -5.78 -8.56 -1.81
N LEU A 12 -5.12 -9.35 -0.95
CA LEU A 12 -3.66 -9.36 -0.83
C LEU A 12 -2.97 -9.77 -2.15
N ILE A 13 -3.46 -10.79 -2.82
CA ILE A 13 -2.89 -11.27 -4.09
C ILE A 13 -3.13 -10.28 -5.23
N ASP A 14 -4.34 -9.77 -5.35
CA ASP A 14 -4.74 -8.95 -6.48
C ASP A 14 -4.20 -7.52 -6.41
N LEU A 15 -4.10 -6.97 -5.19
CA LEU A 15 -3.81 -5.56 -4.98
C LEU A 15 -2.46 -5.33 -4.30
N CYS A 16 -1.91 -6.36 -3.64
CA CYS A 16 -0.67 -6.23 -2.88
C CYS A 16 0.47 -7.14 -3.38
N ALA A 17 0.30 -7.93 -4.46
CA ALA A 17 1.35 -8.80 -4.97
C ALA A 17 2.72 -8.13 -5.15
N PRO A 18 2.84 -6.91 -5.73
CA PRO A 18 4.15 -6.24 -5.81
C PRO A 18 4.78 -5.96 -4.44
N THR A 19 3.97 -5.70 -3.41
CA THR A 19 4.45 -5.56 -2.02
C THR A 19 4.82 -6.91 -1.42
N LEU A 20 4.01 -7.95 -1.62
CA LEU A 20 4.32 -9.33 -1.19
C LEU A 20 5.63 -9.84 -1.82
N ALA A 21 5.91 -9.45 -3.07
CA ALA A 21 7.10 -9.81 -3.81
C ALA A 21 8.37 -8.98 -3.46
N GLY A 22 8.26 -7.97 -2.59
CA GLY A 22 9.39 -7.09 -2.27
C GLY A 22 9.76 -6.10 -3.39
N ILE A 23 8.84 -5.85 -4.32
CA ILE A 23 9.03 -4.92 -5.43
C ILE A 23 8.53 -3.52 -5.06
N LYS A 24 7.42 -3.43 -4.32
CA LYS A 24 6.74 -2.18 -3.98
C LYS A 24 6.73 -1.94 -2.47
N VAL A 25 6.97 -0.70 -2.07
CA VAL A 25 7.04 -0.26 -0.66
C VAL A 25 5.75 -0.62 0.10
N GLY A 26 4.60 -0.28 -0.49
CA GLY A 26 3.31 -0.55 0.12
C GLY A 26 2.15 -0.50 -0.86
N SER A 27 1.02 -1.07 -0.46
CA SER A 27 -0.22 -1.15 -1.21
C SER A 27 -1.38 -0.86 -0.29
N ILE A 28 -2.41 -0.20 -0.81
CA ILE A 28 -3.66 0.03 -0.08
C ILE A 28 -4.81 -0.59 -0.84
N PHE A 29 -5.81 -1.07 -0.12
CA PHE A 29 -7.07 -1.50 -0.71
C PHE A 29 -8.23 -1.29 0.24
N LEU A 30 -9.41 -1.06 -0.33
CA LEU A 30 -10.66 -1.05 0.42
C LEU A 30 -11.11 -2.51 0.57
N TYR A 31 -11.28 -2.96 1.79
CA TYR A 31 -11.91 -4.24 2.10
C TYR A 31 -13.34 -4.01 2.58
N LEU A 32 -14.28 -4.77 2.04
CA LEU A 32 -15.67 -4.78 2.49
C LEU A 32 -15.89 -6.06 3.30
N VAL A 33 -16.31 -5.92 4.55
CA VAL A 33 -16.55 -7.08 5.42
C VAL A 33 -17.75 -7.87 4.93
N ARG A 34 -17.61 -9.20 4.92
CA ARG A 34 -18.74 -10.10 4.68
C ARG A 34 -19.52 -10.33 5.98
N SER A 35 -20.73 -10.86 5.85
CA SER A 35 -21.55 -11.20 7.02
C SER A 35 -20.78 -12.11 7.99
N GLY A 36 -20.68 -11.67 9.25
CA GLY A 36 -19.96 -12.38 10.32
C GLY A 36 -18.44 -12.15 10.36
N GLU A 37 -17.88 -11.35 9.45
CA GLU A 37 -16.47 -10.97 9.50
C GLU A 37 -16.22 -9.77 10.41
N ASP A 38 -15.02 -9.75 10.99
CA ASP A 38 -14.51 -8.65 11.80
C ASP A 38 -13.18 -8.19 11.19
N ILE A 39 -13.18 -6.96 10.66
CA ILE A 39 -12.00 -6.41 9.97
C ILE A 39 -10.79 -6.30 10.89
N HIS A 40 -10.99 -6.01 12.18
CA HIS A 40 -9.89 -5.89 13.14
C HIS A 40 -9.23 -7.24 13.35
N LYS A 41 -10.03 -8.31 13.48
CA LYS A 41 -9.51 -9.68 13.57
C LYS A 41 -8.81 -10.13 12.29
N LEU A 42 -9.35 -9.79 11.12
CA LEU A 42 -8.72 -10.10 9.83
C LEU A 42 -7.37 -9.39 9.68
N VAL A 43 -7.32 -8.09 9.97
CA VAL A 43 -6.09 -7.30 9.90
C VAL A 43 -5.05 -7.82 10.91
N ALA A 44 -5.45 -8.07 12.16
CA ALA A 44 -4.55 -8.60 13.19
C ALA A 44 -4.00 -9.99 12.81
N PHE A 45 -4.85 -10.87 12.27
CA PHE A 45 -4.44 -12.17 11.77
C PHE A 45 -3.39 -12.03 10.65
N TRP A 46 -3.66 -11.23 9.63
CA TRP A 46 -2.74 -11.07 8.50
C TRP A 46 -1.46 -10.30 8.87
N ASP A 47 -1.51 -9.35 9.81
CA ASP A 47 -0.31 -8.69 10.35
C ASP A 47 0.59 -9.71 11.05
N ALA A 48 0.02 -10.58 11.89
CA ALA A 48 0.76 -11.63 12.59
C ALA A 48 1.34 -12.69 11.63
N GLU A 49 0.62 -13.03 10.57
CA GLU A 49 1.08 -14.00 9.57
C GLU A 49 2.18 -13.44 8.66
N LEU A 50 2.09 -12.16 8.28
CA LEU A 50 3.00 -11.54 7.32
C LEU A 50 4.21 -10.83 7.95
N GLN A 51 4.18 -10.50 9.25
CA GLN A 51 5.32 -9.86 9.91
C GLN A 51 6.60 -10.70 9.84
N ARG A 52 6.48 -12.03 9.89
CA ARG A 52 7.61 -12.98 9.73
C ARG A 52 8.20 -12.98 8.32
N LYS A 53 7.58 -12.28 7.38
CA LYS A 53 8.06 -12.06 6.00
C LYS A 53 8.47 -10.60 5.75
N GLY A 54 8.59 -9.78 6.81
CA GLY A 54 8.96 -8.38 6.72
C GLY A 54 7.84 -7.45 6.25
N ILE A 55 6.57 -7.88 6.37
CA ILE A 55 5.40 -7.11 5.93
C ILE A 55 4.48 -6.81 7.10
N ARG A 56 3.95 -5.59 7.16
CA ARG A 56 2.93 -5.17 8.12
C ARG A 56 1.60 -4.94 7.42
N VAL A 57 0.52 -5.25 8.13
CA VAL A 57 -0.87 -5.01 7.70
C VAL A 57 -1.54 -4.11 8.72
N ALA A 58 -2.05 -2.98 8.26
CA ALA A 58 -2.61 -1.94 9.12
C ALA A 58 -3.96 -1.48 8.57
N LEU A 59 -4.98 -1.48 9.42
CA LEU A 59 -6.21 -0.74 9.14
C LEU A 59 -5.90 0.75 9.26
N ILE A 60 -6.07 1.50 8.17
CA ILE A 60 -5.75 2.95 8.13
C ILE A 60 -6.98 3.86 8.14
N LYS A 61 -8.17 3.33 7.79
CA LYS A 61 -9.44 4.01 7.97
C LYS A 61 -10.57 3.00 8.15
N GLU A 62 -11.33 3.14 9.22
CA GLU A 62 -12.54 2.35 9.46
C GLU A 62 -13.74 2.90 8.69
N ARG A 63 -14.64 1.99 8.31
CA ARG A 63 -15.92 2.28 7.68
C ARG A 63 -16.97 1.33 8.23
N ALA A 64 -18.25 1.70 8.10
CA ALA A 64 -19.36 0.84 8.54
C ALA A 64 -19.39 -0.51 7.80
N ASP A 65 -18.94 -0.54 6.56
CA ASP A 65 -18.92 -1.70 5.66
C ASP A 65 -17.55 -2.38 5.55
N GLY A 66 -16.56 -1.97 6.36
CA GLY A 66 -15.21 -2.54 6.35
C GLY A 66 -14.14 -1.47 6.59
N GLY A 67 -13.19 -1.31 5.67
CA GLY A 67 -12.15 -0.31 5.86
C GLY A 67 -11.01 -0.33 4.85
N LEU A 68 -10.21 0.73 4.91
CA LEU A 68 -9.02 0.90 4.08
C LEU A 68 -7.84 0.23 4.77
N VAL A 69 -7.29 -0.80 4.14
CA VAL A 69 -6.15 -1.59 4.63
C VAL A 69 -4.88 -1.13 3.92
N TYR A 70 -3.81 -0.98 4.68
CA TYR A 70 -2.45 -0.69 4.20
C TYR A 70 -1.53 -1.87 4.48
N VAL A 71 -0.90 -2.38 3.43
CA VAL A 71 0.06 -3.49 3.46
C VAL A 71 1.41 -2.94 3.02
N PHE A 72 2.44 -3.06 3.85
CA PHE A 72 3.71 -2.40 3.56
C PHE A 72 4.92 -3.11 4.14
N ARG A 73 6.09 -2.81 3.57
CA ARG A 73 7.40 -3.27 4.06
C ARG A 73 8.06 -2.16 4.87
N PRO A 74 8.20 -2.31 6.20
CA PRO A 74 8.79 -1.27 7.04
C PRO A 74 10.17 -0.84 6.59
N GLU A 75 11.05 -1.76 6.20
CA GLU A 75 12.42 -1.44 5.79
C GLU A 75 12.47 -0.62 4.51
N MET A 76 11.69 -1.00 3.50
CA MET A 76 11.58 -0.22 2.25
C MET A 76 11.00 1.17 2.54
N LEU A 77 9.99 1.25 3.41
CA LEU A 77 9.41 2.53 3.80
C LEU A 77 10.43 3.38 4.58
N ALA A 78 11.25 2.78 5.44
CA ALA A 78 12.34 3.46 6.14
C ALA A 78 13.30 4.12 5.15
N ALA A 79 13.73 3.36 4.12
CA ALA A 79 14.65 3.85 3.10
C ALA A 79 14.04 5.02 2.30
N VAL A 80 12.77 4.93 1.91
CA VAL A 80 12.04 6.03 1.25
C VAL A 80 12.00 7.27 2.15
N LEU A 81 11.68 7.09 3.42
CA LEU A 81 11.61 8.16 4.40
C LEU A 81 12.98 8.70 4.85
N GLN A 82 14.11 8.16 4.38
CA GLN A 82 15.43 8.76 4.60
C GLN A 82 15.79 9.80 3.53
N CYS A 83 15.09 9.80 2.40
CA CYS A 83 15.31 10.79 1.34
C CYS A 83 14.96 12.20 1.83
N LYS A 84 15.90 13.15 1.68
CA LYS A 84 15.73 14.53 2.16
C LYS A 84 14.56 15.25 1.47
N ASP A 85 14.40 15.08 0.16
CA ASP A 85 13.33 15.72 -0.60
C ASP A 85 11.95 15.20 -0.20
N ILE A 86 11.86 13.89 0.06
CA ILE A 86 10.65 13.25 0.57
C ILE A 86 10.31 13.76 1.97
N ASN A 87 11.29 13.85 2.88
CA ASN A 87 11.06 14.42 4.21
C ASN A 87 10.62 15.88 4.15
N CYS A 88 11.27 16.69 3.32
CA CYS A 88 10.91 18.09 3.12
C CYS A 88 9.47 18.22 2.61
N PHE A 89 9.09 17.39 1.63
CA PHE A 89 7.73 17.35 1.11
C PHE A 89 6.71 16.90 2.17
N LEU A 90 6.94 15.78 2.84
CA LEU A 90 6.05 15.24 3.86
C LEU A 90 5.98 16.13 5.11
N GLY A 91 7.00 16.94 5.39
CA GLY A 91 6.97 17.95 6.45
C GLY A 91 5.79 18.92 6.32
N LYS A 92 5.39 19.26 5.08
CA LYS A 92 4.21 20.11 4.79
C LYS A 92 2.88 19.48 5.23
N TYR A 93 2.88 18.16 5.46
CA TYR A 93 1.71 17.37 5.87
C TYR A 93 1.84 16.87 7.32
N GLY A 94 2.79 17.41 8.09
CA GLY A 94 2.95 17.10 9.52
C GLY A 94 3.71 15.79 9.81
N PHE A 95 4.49 15.26 8.87
CA PHE A 95 5.28 14.05 9.12
C PHE A 95 6.67 14.31 9.72
N ALA A 96 7.11 15.58 9.82
CA ALA A 96 8.45 15.93 10.31
C ALA A 96 8.71 15.43 11.74
N GLN A 97 7.68 15.40 12.59
CA GLN A 97 7.74 14.97 13.99
C GLN A 97 7.58 13.46 14.20
N CYS A 98 7.33 12.69 13.13
CA CYS A 98 7.03 11.27 13.29
C CYS A 98 8.23 10.48 13.83
N GLY A 99 9.47 10.77 13.43
CA GLY A 99 10.69 10.19 14.02
C GLY A 99 10.89 8.67 13.87
N ASN A 100 9.84 7.90 13.55
CA ASN A 100 9.90 6.48 13.19
C ASN A 100 8.66 6.07 12.36
N ILE A 101 8.74 4.89 11.75
CA ILE A 101 7.71 4.36 10.84
C ILE A 101 6.35 4.20 11.51
N ASN A 102 6.29 3.67 12.74
CA ASN A 102 5.03 3.44 13.43
C ASN A 102 4.28 4.76 13.68
N LYS A 103 5.01 5.80 14.07
CA LYS A 103 4.47 7.16 14.22
C LYS A 103 4.04 7.75 12.88
N CYS A 104 4.79 7.53 11.80
CA CYS A 104 4.36 7.94 10.44
C CYS A 104 3.05 7.26 10.04
N VAL A 105 2.91 5.96 10.27
CA VAL A 105 1.69 5.21 9.95
C VAL A 105 0.51 5.65 10.81
N ASN A 106 0.74 5.94 12.10
CA ASN A 106 -0.30 6.50 12.97
C ASN A 106 -0.71 7.92 12.56
N HIS A 107 0.24 8.77 12.18
CA HIS A 107 -0.08 10.11 11.66
C HIS A 107 -0.89 10.01 10.36
N LEU A 108 -0.52 9.08 9.48
CA LEU A 108 -1.28 8.79 8.27
C LEU A 108 -2.72 8.35 8.59
N ARG A 109 -2.95 7.54 9.64
CA ARG A 109 -4.31 7.21 10.12
C ARG A 109 -5.09 8.46 10.51
N CYS A 110 -4.49 9.34 11.32
CA CYS A 110 -5.13 10.60 11.71
C CYS A 110 -5.50 11.43 10.48
N ARG A 111 -4.59 11.55 9.51
CA ARG A 111 -4.84 12.24 8.23
C ARG A 111 -6.04 11.67 7.48
N PHE A 112 -6.21 10.34 7.44
CA PHE A 112 -7.37 9.71 6.80
C PHE A 112 -8.70 9.95 7.53
N CYS A 113 -8.67 10.16 8.84
CA CYS A 113 -9.84 10.44 9.67
C CYS A 113 -10.21 11.92 9.69
N GLU A 114 -9.22 12.82 9.76
CA GLU A 114 -9.40 14.26 9.93
C GLU A 114 -9.58 15.02 8.61
N ALA A 115 -9.03 14.50 7.51
CA ALA A 115 -9.05 15.25 6.26
C ALA A 115 -10.41 15.13 5.55
N ASP A 116 -10.97 16.29 5.18
CA ASP A 116 -12.15 16.39 4.30
C ASP A 116 -11.90 15.76 2.92
N LYS A 117 -10.63 15.71 2.50
CA LYS A 117 -10.18 15.17 1.22
C LYS A 117 -9.16 14.07 1.44
N PHE A 118 -9.15 13.10 0.55
CA PHE A 118 -8.23 11.97 0.58
C PHE A 118 -6.76 12.46 0.62
N PRO A 119 -5.93 12.01 1.59
CA PRO A 119 -4.54 12.45 1.73
C PRO A 119 -3.68 11.86 0.59
N HIS A 120 -3.45 12.64 -0.46
CA HIS A 120 -2.74 12.19 -1.66
C HIS A 120 -1.23 12.00 -1.46
N GLU A 121 -0.66 12.56 -0.38
CA GLU A 121 0.72 12.30 0.05
C GLU A 121 0.99 10.82 0.36
N ILE A 122 -0.06 10.01 0.54
CA ILE A 122 0.03 8.53 0.64
C ILE A 122 0.81 7.92 -0.52
N GLY A 123 0.84 8.56 -1.70
CA GLY A 123 1.61 8.07 -2.85
C GLY A 123 3.08 7.78 -2.51
N VAL A 124 3.68 8.56 -1.60
CA VAL A 124 5.05 8.31 -1.12
C VAL A 124 5.13 6.98 -0.34
N PHE A 125 4.16 6.71 0.52
CA PHE A 125 4.07 5.48 1.30
C PHE A 125 3.83 4.24 0.42
N LEU A 126 3.21 4.44 -0.74
CA LEU A 126 3.04 3.40 -1.76
C LEU A 126 4.29 3.18 -2.61
N GLY A 127 5.31 4.04 -2.47
CA GLY A 127 6.54 4.00 -3.25
C GLY A 127 6.41 4.64 -4.63
N TYR A 128 5.46 5.56 -4.84
CA TYR A 128 5.38 6.34 -6.08
C TYR A 128 6.49 7.39 -6.11
N PRO A 129 7.06 7.69 -7.29
CA PRO A 129 8.06 8.75 -7.43
C PRO A 129 7.53 10.08 -6.90
N LEU A 130 8.39 10.83 -6.19
CA LEU A 130 8.00 12.09 -5.57
C LEU A 130 7.44 13.09 -6.59
N ALA A 131 8.02 13.14 -7.80
CA ALA A 131 7.55 13.98 -8.90
C ALA A 131 6.09 13.66 -9.30
N ASP A 132 5.69 12.39 -9.28
CA ASP A 132 4.34 11.97 -9.62
C ASP A 132 3.34 12.30 -8.51
N VAL A 133 3.75 12.16 -7.25
CA VAL A 133 2.92 12.55 -6.09
C VAL A 133 2.67 14.05 -6.09
N GLN A 134 3.74 14.85 -6.21
CA GLN A 134 3.63 16.31 -6.29
C GLN A 134 2.83 16.74 -7.52
N GLY A 135 3.11 16.15 -8.68
CA GLY A 135 2.40 16.41 -9.92
C GLY A 135 0.91 16.14 -9.81
N PHE A 136 0.51 15.03 -9.18
CA PHE A 136 -0.89 14.70 -8.94
C PHE A 136 -1.58 15.75 -8.06
N ILE A 137 -0.92 16.16 -6.97
CA ILE A 137 -1.46 17.14 -6.03
C ILE A 137 -1.60 18.51 -6.70
N ASN A 138 -0.54 18.99 -7.34
CA ASN A 138 -0.49 20.31 -7.97
C ASN A 138 -1.48 20.43 -9.13
N ASN A 139 -1.64 19.35 -9.92
CA ASN A 139 -2.56 19.34 -11.05
C ASN A 139 -3.95 18.81 -10.72
N LYS A 140 -4.24 18.51 -9.43
CA LYS A 140 -5.52 17.92 -9.00
C LYS A 140 -5.89 16.68 -9.82
N GLY A 141 -4.90 15.85 -10.13
CA GLY A 141 -5.04 14.63 -10.93
C GLY A 141 -5.28 14.83 -12.43
N ARG A 142 -5.08 16.04 -12.97
CA ARG A 142 -5.19 16.34 -14.42
C ARG A 142 -3.79 16.47 -15.05
N ASN A 143 -3.69 16.65 -16.37
CA ASN A 143 -2.44 16.93 -17.09
C ASN A 143 -1.31 15.90 -16.87
N PHE A 144 -1.68 14.62 -16.71
CA PHE A 144 -0.71 13.54 -16.58
C PHE A 144 -0.21 13.09 -17.96
N THR A 145 1.02 12.58 -18.03
CA THR A 145 1.63 12.07 -19.27
C THR A 145 1.27 10.61 -19.53
N LEU A 146 0.96 9.86 -18.48
CA LEU A 146 0.54 8.46 -18.52
C LEU A 146 -0.39 8.15 -17.35
N CYS A 147 -1.38 7.28 -17.57
CA CYS A 147 -2.22 6.74 -16.51
C CYS A 147 -2.17 5.21 -16.54
N GLY A 148 -1.72 4.60 -15.45
CA GLY A 148 -1.72 3.16 -15.24
C GLY A 148 -1.94 2.86 -13.76
N THR A 149 -0.95 2.28 -13.08
CA THR A 149 -1.05 2.04 -11.63
C THR A 149 -1.19 3.34 -10.83
N TRP A 150 -0.58 4.42 -11.30
CA TRP A 150 -0.83 5.78 -10.85
C TRP A 150 -0.81 6.74 -12.05
N LYS A 151 -1.06 8.02 -11.80
CA LYS A 151 -0.95 9.09 -12.81
C LYS A 151 0.46 9.67 -12.80
N VAL A 152 1.13 9.64 -13.94
CA VAL A 152 2.55 10.00 -14.09
C VAL A 152 2.68 11.46 -14.53
N TYR A 153 3.63 12.15 -13.92
CA TYR A 153 4.02 13.53 -14.17
C TYR A 153 5.53 13.66 -14.40
N GLY A 154 6.32 12.69 -13.95
CA GLY A 154 7.75 12.56 -14.22
C GLY A 154 8.04 11.74 -15.48
N ASP A 155 9.06 10.89 -15.41
CA ASP A 155 9.54 10.08 -16.53
C ASP A 155 8.55 8.98 -16.90
N ARG A 156 7.95 9.13 -18.09
CA ARG A 156 6.99 8.17 -18.66
C ARG A 156 7.61 6.79 -18.90
N SER A 157 8.82 6.70 -19.44
CA SER A 157 9.47 5.44 -19.80
C SER A 157 9.81 4.61 -18.57
N VAL A 158 10.26 5.28 -17.50
CA VAL A 158 10.49 4.64 -16.20
C VAL A 158 9.18 4.11 -15.61
N ALA A 159 8.11 4.90 -15.66
CA ALA A 159 6.81 4.50 -15.13
C ALA A 159 6.20 3.30 -15.89
N GLU A 160 6.29 3.28 -17.24
CA GLU A 160 5.82 2.16 -18.07
C GLU A 160 6.48 0.84 -17.66
N LYS A 161 7.81 0.85 -17.48
CA LYS A 161 8.55 -0.34 -17.02
C LYS A 161 8.12 -0.81 -15.63
N ILE A 162 7.84 0.13 -14.72
CA ILE A 162 7.34 -0.22 -13.38
C ILE A 162 5.93 -0.84 -13.48
N PHE A 163 5.04 -0.27 -14.28
CA PHE A 163 3.68 -0.79 -14.48
C PHE A 163 3.70 -2.21 -15.07
N GLU A 164 4.55 -2.46 -16.06
CA GLU A 164 4.73 -3.79 -16.65
C GLU A 164 5.23 -4.79 -15.60
N ARG A 165 6.22 -4.40 -14.79
CA ARG A 165 6.75 -5.24 -13.71
C ARG A 165 5.67 -5.56 -12.67
N TYR A 166 4.85 -4.59 -12.28
CA TYR A 166 3.75 -4.81 -11.35
C TYR A 166 2.67 -5.71 -11.95
N THR A 167 2.28 -5.47 -13.19
CA THR A 167 1.29 -6.29 -13.92
C THR A 167 1.74 -7.74 -14.02
N LYS A 168 2.99 -7.98 -14.41
CA LYS A 168 3.57 -9.32 -14.50
C LYS A 168 3.61 -10.00 -13.13
N CYS A 169 3.98 -9.27 -12.08
CA CYS A 169 3.97 -9.78 -10.71
C CYS A 169 2.57 -10.23 -10.29
N VAL A 170 1.55 -9.38 -10.46
CA VAL A 170 0.15 -9.71 -10.12
C VAL A 170 -0.34 -10.94 -10.90
N GLN A 171 -0.04 -11.03 -12.21
CA GLN A 171 -0.43 -12.17 -13.03
C GLN A 171 0.18 -13.49 -12.53
N ILE A 172 1.47 -13.48 -12.16
CA ILE A 172 2.14 -14.67 -11.60
C ILE A 172 1.53 -15.05 -10.26
N TYR A 173 1.33 -14.09 -9.36
CA TYR A 173 0.76 -14.33 -8.03
C TYR A 173 -0.66 -14.88 -8.12
N ARG A 174 -1.51 -14.30 -8.98
CA ARG A 174 -2.86 -14.81 -9.26
C ARG A 174 -2.84 -16.26 -9.76
N ARG A 175 -2.00 -16.57 -10.75
CA ARG A 175 -1.90 -17.91 -11.31
C ARG A 175 -1.48 -18.93 -10.26
N ARG A 176 -0.47 -18.58 -9.45
CA ARG A 176 0.05 -19.46 -8.40
C ARG A 176 -0.96 -19.64 -7.27
N PHE A 177 -1.64 -18.57 -6.86
CA PHE A 177 -2.70 -18.64 -5.86
C PHE A 177 -3.88 -19.49 -6.35
N ALA A 178 -4.28 -19.35 -7.62
CA ALA A 178 -5.31 -20.18 -8.23
C ALA A 178 -4.90 -21.67 -8.33
N SER A 179 -3.59 -21.97 -8.41
CA SER A 179 -3.08 -23.34 -8.32
C SER A 179 -2.99 -23.90 -6.89
N GLY A 180 -3.46 -23.15 -5.88
CA GLY A 180 -3.52 -23.59 -4.49
C GLY A 180 -2.32 -23.20 -3.62
N ILE A 181 -1.36 -22.43 -4.14
CA ILE A 181 -0.25 -21.92 -3.33
C ILE A 181 -0.77 -20.80 -2.42
N ASP A 182 -0.50 -20.89 -1.12
CA ASP A 182 -1.00 -19.90 -0.17
C ASP A 182 -0.23 -18.56 -0.22
N VAL A 183 -0.83 -17.51 0.37
CA VAL A 183 -0.25 -16.15 0.40
C VAL A 183 1.13 -16.12 1.05
N LEU A 184 1.37 -16.90 2.10
CA LEU A 184 2.63 -16.87 2.86
C LEU A 184 3.77 -17.53 2.10
N GLN A 185 3.47 -18.60 1.37
CA GLN A 185 4.39 -19.24 0.43
C GLN A 185 4.72 -18.31 -0.74
N LEU A 186 3.75 -17.52 -1.21
CA LEU A 186 3.97 -16.50 -2.24
C LEU A 186 4.72 -15.27 -1.71
N THR A 187 4.76 -15.04 -0.41
CA THR A 187 5.39 -13.85 0.17
C THR A 187 6.89 -14.05 0.32
N VAL A 188 7.66 -13.17 -0.32
CA VAL A 188 9.12 -13.12 -0.22
C VAL A 188 9.51 -12.60 1.17
N ALA A 189 10.41 -13.30 1.86
CA ALA A 189 11.00 -12.78 3.09
C ALA A 189 12.13 -11.80 2.74
N THR A 190 12.20 -10.69 3.46
CA THR A 190 13.30 -9.71 3.40
C THR A 190 13.78 -9.47 4.82
#